data_AF-A0A139XE78-F1
#
_entry.id   AF-A0A139XE78-F1
#
_cell.length_a   1.000
_cell.length_b   1.000
_cell.length_c   1.000
_cell.angle_alpha   90.00
_cell.angle_beta   90.00
_cell.angle_gamma   90.00
#
_symmetry.space_group_name_H-M   'P 1'
#
loop_
_entity.id
_entity.type
_entity.pdbx_description
1 polymer ?
#
loop_
_entity_poly.entity_id
_entity_poly.type
_entity_poly.pdbx_seq_one_letter_code
_entity_poly.pdbx_strand_id
1 'polypeptide(L)'
;MEKEEELLERCQELTPEKQQKIFEFVEALKFESDATAPKSEYTPQTPLAKKLWEIRTRAIASGLTLLNEAEIEQELAERRGGYRES
;
A
#
# COMPACT_ATOMS: atom_id res chain seq x y z
N MET A 1 -1.26 -29.58 3.26
CA MET A 1 -0.64 -30.88 3.59
C MET A 1 -0.04 -31.51 2.34
N GLU A 2 -0.77 -32.29 1.52
CA GLU A 2 -0.15 -33.06 0.41
C GLU A 2 0.64 -32.20 -0.61
N LYS A 3 0.11 -31.03 -1.00
CA LYS A 3 0.82 -30.12 -1.92
C LYS A 3 2.03 -29.40 -1.30
N GLU A 4 2.00 -29.15 0.01
CA GLU A 4 3.11 -28.49 0.71
C GLU A 4 4.26 -29.47 0.92
N GLU A 5 3.92 -30.72 1.24
CA GLU A 5 4.85 -31.83 1.37
C GLU A 5 5.55 -32.13 0.03
N GLU A 6 4.80 -32.20 -1.06
CA GLU A 6 5.36 -32.41 -2.41
C GLU A 6 6.30 -31.27 -2.85
N LEU A 7 6.01 -30.02 -2.49
CA LEU A 7 6.89 -28.88 -2.76
C LEU A 7 8.20 -28.96 -1.97
N LEU A 8 8.13 -29.38 -0.71
CA LEU A 8 9.31 -29.53 0.14
C LEU A 8 10.22 -30.65 -0.37
N GLU A 9 9.65 -31.79 -0.74
CA GLU A 9 10.40 -32.92 -1.30
C GLU A 9 11.11 -32.52 -2.59
N ARG A 10 10.40 -31.90 -3.53
CA ARG A 10 10.98 -31.40 -4.79
C ARG A 10 12.04 -30.31 -4.58
N CYS A 11 11.95 -29.50 -3.52
CA CYS A 11 12.99 -28.52 -3.21
C CYS A 11 14.26 -29.18 -2.64
N GLN A 12 14.11 -30.24 -1.85
CA GLN A 12 15.21 -30.97 -1.25
C GLN A 12 16.04 -31.75 -2.28
N GLU A 13 15.42 -32.21 -3.37
CA GLU A 13 16.10 -32.89 -4.49
C GLU A 13 17.00 -31.97 -5.34
N LEU A 14 16.91 -30.65 -5.15
CA LEU A 14 17.66 -29.67 -5.95
C LEU A 14 19.05 -29.39 -5.39
N THR A 15 19.94 -28.94 -6.27
CA THR A 15 21.27 -28.47 -5.87
C THR A 15 21.16 -27.15 -5.07
N PRO A 16 22.15 -26.82 -4.23
CA PRO A 16 22.13 -25.61 -3.40
C PRO A 16 21.91 -24.32 -4.21
N GLU A 17 22.46 -24.24 -5.43
CA GLU A 17 22.32 -23.08 -6.31
C GLU A 17 20.88 -22.90 -6.81
N LYS A 18 20.16 -24.02 -7.04
CA LYS A 18 18.77 -23.99 -7.46
C LYS A 18 17.83 -23.69 -6.29
N GLN A 19 18.16 -24.17 -5.09
CA GLN A 19 17.45 -23.82 -3.86
C GLN A 19 17.54 -22.31 -3.57
N GLN A 20 18.71 -21.72 -3.77
CA GLN A 20 18.91 -20.27 -3.64
C GLN A 20 18.02 -19.48 -4.61
N LYS A 21 17.89 -19.94 -5.87
CA LYS A 21 16.98 -19.31 -6.85
C LYS A 21 15.51 -19.38 -6.43
N ILE A 22 15.09 -20.49 -5.82
CA ILE A 22 13.72 -20.62 -5.29
C ILE A 22 13.52 -19.65 -4.14
N PHE A 23 14.51 -19.52 -3.26
CA PHE A 23 14.45 -18.55 -2.16
C PHE A 23 14.29 -17.12 -2.68
N GLU A 24 15.13 -16.72 -3.64
CA GLU A 24 15.03 -15.41 -4.30
C GLU A 24 13.67 -15.19 -4.99
N PHE A 25 13.13 -16.23 -5.63
CA PHE A 25 11.81 -16.18 -6.27
C PHE A 25 10.67 -16.01 -5.25
N VAL A 26 10.71 -16.73 -4.12
CA VAL A 26 9.72 -16.60 -3.05
C VAL A 26 9.77 -15.20 -2.43
N GLU A 27 10.97 -14.65 -2.22
CA GLU A 27 11.13 -13.28 -1.73
C GLU A 27 10.60 -12.26 -2.75
N ALA A 28 10.84 -12.47 -4.04
CA ALA A 28 10.26 -11.65 -5.10
C ALA A 28 8.73 -11.73 -5.10
N LEU A 29 8.14 -12.92 -4.97
CA LEU A 29 6.68 -13.08 -4.90
C LEU A 29 6.05 -12.42 -3.66
N LYS A 30 6.74 -12.42 -2.51
CA LYS A 30 6.31 -11.66 -1.33
C LYS A 30 6.35 -10.15 -1.57
N PHE A 31 7.34 -9.68 -2.33
CA PHE A 31 7.46 -8.26 -2.67
C PHE A 31 6.47 -7.84 -3.76
N GLU A 32 6.15 -8.75 -4.67
CA GLU A 32 5.07 -8.63 -5.65
C GLU A 32 3.68 -8.84 -5.02
N SER A 33 3.60 -9.16 -3.71
CA SER A 33 2.32 -9.48 -3.08
C SER A 33 1.34 -8.29 -3.12
N ASP A 34 0.38 -8.51 -4.02
CA ASP A 34 -0.89 -7.89 -4.27
C ASP A 34 -0.92 -6.37 -4.54
N ALA A 35 -0.99 -6.03 -5.84
CA ALA A 35 -1.74 -4.85 -6.31
C ALA A 35 -3.24 -4.89 -5.89
N THR A 36 -3.69 -6.00 -5.31
CA THR A 36 -4.98 -6.23 -4.65
C THR A 36 -4.91 -6.28 -3.12
N ALA A 37 -3.76 -5.93 -2.50
CA ALA A 37 -3.67 -5.83 -1.06
C ALA A 37 -4.68 -4.74 -0.66
N PRO A 38 -5.56 -4.99 0.32
CA PRO A 38 -6.42 -3.93 0.83
C PRO A 38 -5.49 -2.78 1.20
N LYS A 39 -5.65 -1.62 0.54
CA LYS A 39 -4.87 -0.40 0.80
C LYS A 39 -4.66 -0.33 2.29
N SER A 40 -3.43 -0.58 2.72
CA SER A 40 -3.14 -0.76 4.14
C SER A 40 -3.70 0.45 4.86
N GLU A 41 -4.60 0.23 5.82
CA GLU A 41 -5.20 1.32 6.57
C GLU A 41 -4.05 2.13 7.18
N TYR A 42 -4.00 3.41 6.80
CA TYR A 42 -2.92 4.29 7.22
C TYR A 42 -2.84 4.30 8.76
N THR A 43 -1.69 3.85 9.28
CA THR A 43 -1.43 3.82 10.72
C THR A 43 -0.46 4.94 11.10
N PRO A 44 -0.92 5.98 11.83
CA PRO A 44 -0.07 7.11 12.19
C PRO A 44 1.01 6.73 13.22
N GLN A 45 2.28 6.96 12.86
CA GLN A 45 3.44 6.58 13.69
C GLN A 45 3.85 7.68 14.69
N THR A 46 3.82 8.95 14.28
CA THR A 46 4.29 10.07 15.11
C THR A 46 3.17 10.65 15.97
N PRO A 47 3.48 11.32 17.10
CA PRO A 47 2.47 12.01 17.91
C PRO A 47 1.66 13.04 17.12
N LEU A 48 2.30 13.75 16.19
CA LEU A 48 1.63 14.69 15.30
C LEU A 48 0.69 13.98 14.32
N ALA A 49 1.17 12.91 13.68
CA ALA A 49 0.34 12.13 12.75
C ALA A 49 -0.92 11.57 13.44
N LYS A 50 -0.79 11.09 14.68
CA LYS A 50 -1.93 10.59 15.48
C LYS A 50 -2.96 11.68 15.71
N LYS A 51 -2.54 12.87 16.15
CA LYS A 51 -3.42 14.03 16.33
C LYS A 51 -4.12 14.45 15.04
N LEU A 52 -3.39 14.53 13.93
CA LEU A 52 -3.97 14.88 12.63
C LEU A 52 -4.98 13.83 12.15
N TRP A 53 -4.71 12.54 12.40
CA TRP A 53 -5.61 11.45 12.06
C TRP A 53 -6.90 11.49 12.88
N GLU A 54 -6.82 11.80 14.18
CA GLU A 54 -7.99 12.00 15.04
C GLU A 54 -8.85 13.18 14.57
N ILE A 55 -8.22 14.30 14.20
CA ILE A 55 -8.92 15.48 13.66
C ILE A 55 -9.63 15.13 12.35
N ARG A 56 -8.92 14.45 11.43
CA ARG A 56 -9.50 13.98 10.16
C ARG A 56 -10.71 13.08 10.41
N THR A 57 -10.58 12.09 11.29
CA THR A 57 -11.65 11.15 11.61
C THR A 57 -12.88 11.87 12.17
N ARG A 58 -12.67 12.82 13.08
CA ARG A 58 -13.76 13.64 13.64
C ARG A 58 -14.45 14.48 12.56
N ALA A 59 -13.69 15.12 11.68
CA ALA A 59 -14.23 15.92 10.60
C ALA A 59 -15.14 15.10 9.67
N ILE A 60 -14.68 13.90 9.27
CA ILE A 60 -15.46 12.99 8.43
C ILE A 60 -16.73 12.53 9.15
N ALA A 61 -16.64 12.19 10.44
CA ALA A 61 -17.81 11.82 11.24
C ALA A 61 -18.83 12.96 11.39
N SER A 62 -18.36 14.22 11.34
CA SER A 62 -19.21 15.41 11.30
C SER A 62 -19.81 15.71 9.91
N GLY A 63 -19.55 14.85 8.91
CA GLY A 63 -20.15 14.94 7.58
C GLY A 63 -19.29 15.66 6.54
N LEU A 64 -18.02 15.98 6.84
CA LEU A 64 -17.10 16.49 5.82
C LEU A 64 -16.69 15.37 4.87
N THR A 65 -16.93 15.58 3.59
CA THR A 65 -16.48 14.69 2.52
C THR A 65 -15.05 15.05 2.13
N LEU A 66 -14.22 14.02 1.93
CA LEU A 66 -12.88 14.22 1.41
C LEU A 66 -12.96 14.54 -0.08
N LEU A 67 -12.15 15.50 -0.51
CA LEU A 67 -12.01 15.83 -1.91
C LEU A 67 -11.32 14.69 -2.66
N ASN A 68 -11.78 14.44 -3.88
CA ASN A 68 -11.06 13.63 -4.85
C ASN A 68 -9.91 14.44 -5.50
N GLU A 69 -9.10 13.77 -6.31
CA GLU A 69 -7.89 14.37 -6.90
C GLU A 69 -8.18 15.62 -7.74
N ALA A 70 -9.20 15.58 -8.61
CA ALA A 70 -9.58 16.72 -9.43
C ALA A 70 -10.11 17.90 -8.58
N GLU A 71 -10.86 17.60 -7.53
CA GLU A 71 -11.34 18.62 -6.59
C GLU A 71 -10.20 19.28 -5.82
N ILE A 72 -9.15 18.53 -5.46
CA ILE A 72 -7.94 19.06 -4.83
C ILE A 72 -7.19 19.99 -5.80
N GLU A 73 -7.00 19.57 -7.04
CA GLU A 73 -6.34 20.41 -8.06
C GLU A 73 -7.09 21.72 -8.30
N GLN A 74 -8.41 21.65 -8.37
CA GLN A 74 -9.26 22.84 -8.49
C GLN A 74 -9.10 23.77 -7.29
N GLU A 75 -9.15 23.25 -6.05
CA GLU A 75 -8.97 24.05 -4.83
C GLU A 75 -7.59 24.72 -4.78
N LEU A 76 -6.54 23.98 -5.16
CA LEU A 76 -5.20 24.51 -5.26
C LEU A 76 -5.12 25.63 -6.30
N ALA A 77 -5.73 25.46 -7.47
CA ALA A 77 -5.77 26.48 -8.50
C ALA A 77 -6.53 27.74 -8.04
N GLU A 78 -7.65 27.57 -7.34
CA GLU A 78 -8.46 28.70 -6.84
C GLU A 78 -7.78 29.46 -5.70
N ARG A 79 -7.10 28.76 -4.79
CA ARG A 79 -6.50 29.38 -3.59
C ARG A 79 -5.07 29.85 -3.77
N ARG A 80 -4.31 29.19 -4.63
CA ARG A 80 -2.88 29.51 -4.88
C ARG A 80 -2.65 30.20 -6.21
N GLY A 81 -3.71 30.57 -6.93
CA GLY A 81 -3.63 31.31 -8.18
C GLY A 81 -3.09 30.46 -9.34
N GLY A 82 -3.62 29.25 -9.50
CA GLY A 82 -3.32 28.38 -10.63
C GLY A 82 -3.60 29.08 -11.96
N TYR A 83 -2.67 28.93 -12.90
CA TYR A 83 -2.76 29.53 -14.22
C TYR A 83 -3.93 28.91 -14.99
N ARG A 84 -4.98 29.70 -15.28
CA ARG A 84 -5.99 29.33 -16.27
C ARG A 84 -5.49 29.81 -17.63
N GLU A 85 -5.16 28.88 -18.52
CA GLU A 85 -5.05 29.23 -19.94
C GLU A 85 -6.39 29.80 -20.40
N SER A 86 -6.33 31.00 -21.01
CA SER A 86 -7.48 31.77 -21.48
C SER A 86 -7.88 31.37 -22.89
#